data_AF-A0A7K3B5N7-F1
#
_entry.id   AF-A0A7K3B5N7-F1
#
_cell.length_a   1.000
_cell.length_b   1.000
_cell.length_c   1.000
_cell.angle_alpha   90.00
_cell.angle_beta   90.00
_cell.angle_gamma   90.00
#
_symmetry.space_group_name_H-M   'P 1'
#
loop_
_entity.id
_entity.type
_entity.pdbx_description
1 polymer ?
#
loop_
_entity_poly.entity_id
_entity_poly.type
_entity_poly.pdbx_seq_one_letter_code
_entity_poly.pdbx_strand_id
1 'polypeptide(L)' 'MEGDTWRRDVDYVAVRRVVDNDLPLPVLQPKEQRVAAELIFQAEVDDKDAARRLGISERTVARWREAAADVVA' A
#
# COMPACT_ATOMS: atom_id res chain seq x y z
N MET A 1 -17.68 15.32 15.04
CA MET A 1 -16.75 14.26 15.43
C MET A 1 -16.14 13.79 14.12
N GLU A 2 -14.94 14.30 13.81
CA GLU A 2 -14.30 14.13 12.51
C GLU A 2 -13.28 12.99 12.66
N GLY A 3 -13.60 11.81 12.13
CA GLY A 3 -12.80 10.64 12.48
C GLY A 3 -13.25 9.30 11.90
N ASP A 4 -14.03 9.28 10.81
CA ASP A 4 -14.18 8.04 10.04
C ASP A 4 -12.88 7.79 9.26
N THR A 5 -11.87 7.26 9.96
CA THR A 5 -10.61 6.74 9.39
C THR A 5 -10.84 5.50 8.53
N TRP A 6 -12.05 4.96 8.60
CA TRP A 6 -12.55 3.81 7.86
C TRP A 6 -13.31 4.30 6.63
N ARG A 7 -12.86 3.94 5.43
CA ARG A 7 -13.66 4.11 4.22
C ARG A 7 -13.68 2.81 3.43
N ARG A 8 -14.87 2.36 3.01
CA ARG A 8 -15.04 1.13 2.21
C ARG A 8 -14.35 -0.10 2.83
N ASP A 9 -14.43 -0.23 4.15
CA ASP A 9 -13.76 -1.29 4.93
C ASP A 9 -12.22 -1.27 4.86
N VAL A 10 -11.62 -0.08 4.69
CA VAL A 10 -10.16 0.13 4.69
C VAL A 10 -9.81 1.09 5.84
N ASP A 11 -8.89 0.69 6.71
CA ASP A 11 -8.26 1.59 7.68
C ASP A 11 -7.20 2.45 6.99
N TYR A 12 -7.57 3.69 6.65
CA TYR A 12 -6.66 4.61 5.97
C TYR A 12 -5.51 5.09 6.86
N VAL A 13 -5.64 5.02 8.19
CA VAL A 13 -4.53 5.33 9.10
C VAL A 13 -3.48 4.24 8.99
N ALA A 14 -3.88 2.97 9.02
CA ALA A 14 -2.95 1.85 8.86
C ALA A 14 -2.24 1.91 7.50
N VAL A 15 -3.00 2.15 6.42
CA VAL A 15 -2.46 2.38 5.06
C VAL A 15 -1.43 3.50 5.07
N ARG A 16 -1.77 4.66 5.64
CA ARG A 16 -0.87 5.83 5.60
C ARG A 16 0.43 5.60 6.37
N ARG A 17 0.39 4.90 7.51
CA ARG A 17 1.62 4.52 8.24
C ARG A 17 2.53 3.64 7.40
N VAL A 18 1.98 2.72 6.61
CA VAL A 18 2.77 1.89 5.69
C VAL A 18 3.33 2.71 4.53
N VAL A 19 2.53 3.59 3.93
CA VAL A 19 2.97 4.48 2.85
C VAL A 19 4.08 5.42 3.32
N ASP A 20 3.93 6.03 4.49
CA ASP A 20 4.90 6.97 5.06
C ASP A 20 6.09 6.27 5.75
N ASN A 21 6.07 4.93 5.82
CA ASN A 21 7.05 4.10 6.52
C ASN A 21 7.21 4.49 8.02
N ASP A 22 6.10 4.84 8.66
CA ASP A 22 6.01 5.19 10.08
C ASP A 22 6.00 3.94 10.97
N LEU A 23 7.11 3.70 11.67
CA LEU A 23 7.31 2.50 12.47
C LEU A 23 6.60 2.59 13.85
N PRO A 24 6.11 1.46 14.41
CA PRO A 24 6.06 0.13 13.81
C PRO A 24 4.99 0.02 12.73
N LEU A 25 5.29 -0.71 11.65
CA LEU A 25 4.35 -0.90 10.55
C LEU A 25 3.20 -1.80 11.00
N PRO A 26 1.93 -1.38 10.80
CA PRO A 26 0.78 -2.22 11.10
C PRO A 26 0.71 -3.39 10.11
N VAL A 27 0.10 -4.50 10.55
CA VAL A 27 -0.28 -5.58 9.64
C VAL A 27 -1.52 -5.13 8.87
N LEU A 28 -1.39 -5.06 7.54
CA LEU A 28 -2.49 -4.69 6.65
C LEU A 28 -3.30 -5.91 6.22
N GLN A 29 -4.60 -5.73 6.11
CA GLN A 29 -5.49 -6.69 5.45
C GLN A 29 -5.29 -6.66 3.92
N PRO A 30 -5.69 -7.70 3.18
CA PRO A 30 -5.48 -7.76 1.72
C PRO A 30 -6.04 -6.56 0.95
N LYS A 31 -7.17 -5.98 1.38
CA LYS A 31 -7.73 -4.75 0.78
C LYS A 31 -6.83 -3.54 1.03
N GLU A 32 -6.37 -3.36 2.26
CA GLU A 32 -5.48 -2.27 2.67
C GLU A 32 -4.11 -2.38 1.98
N GLN A 33 -3.57 -3.60 1.82
CA GLN A 33 -2.33 -3.83 1.08
C GLN A 33 -2.40 -3.33 -0.36
N ARG A 34 -3.53 -3.54 -1.05
CA ARG A 34 -3.70 -3.04 -2.43
C ARG A 34 -3.72 -1.52 -2.47
N VAL A 35 -4.50 -0.89 -1.58
CA VAL A 35 -4.57 0.57 -1.50
C VAL A 35 -3.20 1.17 -1.15
N ALA A 36 -2.48 0.57 -0.18
CA ALA A 36 -1.14 1.00 0.19
C ALA A 36 -0.15 0.84 -0.98
N ALA A 37 -0.20 -0.27 -1.72
CA ALA A 37 0.65 -0.49 -2.88
C ALA A 37 0.43 0.56 -3.98
N GLU A 38 -0.83 0.87 -4.31
CA GLU A 38 -1.16 1.92 -5.29
C GLU A 38 -0.57 3.28 -4.90
N LEU A 39 -0.70 3.67 -3.63
CA LEU A 39 -0.15 4.94 -3.13
C LEU A 39 1.38 4.94 -3.11
N ILE A 40 2.01 3.83 -2.72
CA ILE A 40 3.46 3.64 -2.76
C ILE A 40 3.99 3.76 -4.20
N PHE A 41 3.25 3.24 -5.19
CA PHE A 41 3.64 3.33 -6.59
C PHE A 41 3.56 4.75 -7.12
N GLN A 42 2.53 5.51 -6.74
CA GLN A 42 2.41 6.94 -7.06
C GLN A 42 3.53 7.76 -6.42
N ALA A 43 4.08 7.32 -5.28
CA ALA A 43 5.22 7.93 -4.61
C ALA A 43 6.59 7.47 -5.17
N GLU A 44 6.61 6.72 -6.28
CA GLU A 44 7.83 6.24 -6.97
C GLU A 44 8.80 5.44 -6.07
N VAL A 45 8.31 4.82 -5.00
CA VAL A 45 9.10 3.93 -4.14
C VAL A 45 9.45 2.65 -4.90
N ASP A 46 10.67 2.14 -4.75
CA ASP A 46 11.10 0.92 -5.42
C ASP A 46 10.39 -0.35 -4.89
N ASP A 47 10.36 -1.40 -5.71
CA ASP A 47 9.59 -2.63 -5.41
C ASP A 47 10.08 -3.34 -4.16
N LYS A 48 11.39 -3.27 -3.89
CA LYS A 48 12.01 -3.93 -2.73
C LYS A 48 11.60 -3.23 -1.43
N ASP A 49 11.65 -1.90 -1.40
CA ASP A 49 11.22 -1.16 -0.22
C ASP A 49 9.70 -1.23 -0.02
N ALA A 50 8.93 -1.18 -1.11
CA ALA A 50 7.49 -1.43 -1.09
C ALA A 50 7.15 -2.81 -0.48
N ALA A 51 7.84 -3.87 -0.91
CA ALA A 51 7.65 -5.22 -0.40
C ALA A 51 7.94 -5.32 1.10
N ARG A 52 9.02 -4.69 1.55
CA ARG A 52 9.38 -4.60 2.98
C ARG A 52 8.29 -3.90 3.79
N ARG A 53 7.76 -2.78 3.28
CA ARG A 53 6.70 -2.01 3.95
C ARG A 53 5.39 -2.78 4.04
N LEU A 54 5.02 -3.49 2.98
CA LEU A 54 3.75 -4.22 2.86
C LEU A 54 3.80 -5.61 3.52
N GLY A 55 4.99 -6.13 3.85
CA GLY A 55 5.15 -7.47 4.41
C GLY A 55 4.84 -8.59 3.41
N ILE A 56 5.06 -8.35 2.12
CA ILE A 56 4.80 -9.31 1.02
C ILE A 56 6.05 -9.49 0.15
N SER A 57 6.00 -10.40 -0.82
CA SER A 57 7.13 -10.64 -1.72
C SER A 57 7.29 -9.53 -2.77
N GLU A 58 8.53 -9.19 -3.13
CA GLU A 58 8.86 -8.26 -4.22
C GLU A 58 8.21 -8.68 -5.55
N ARG A 59 8.15 -9.99 -5.81
CA ARG A 59 7.44 -10.54 -7.00
C ARG A 59 5.95 -10.18 -7.02
N THR A 60 5.30 -10.14 -5.85
CA THR A 60 3.90 -9.74 -5.74
C THR A 60 3.74 -8.26 -6.05
N VAL A 61 4.63 -7.43 -5.53
CA VAL A 61 4.67 -5.97 -5.76
C VAL A 61 4.88 -5.67 -7.23
N ALA A 62 5.90 -6.25 -7.87
CA ALA A 62 6.21 -6.05 -9.29
C ALA A 62 5.00 -6.38 -10.18
N ARG A 63 4.34 -7.52 -9.92
CA ARG A 63 3.12 -7.91 -10.64
C ARG A 63 1.98 -6.90 -10.47
N TRP A 64 1.81 -6.32 -9.28
CA TRP A 64 0.78 -5.30 -9.05
C TRP A 64 1.12 -3.99 -9.74
N ARG A 65 2.40 -3.61 -9.77
CA ARG A 65 2.89 -2.42 -10.48
C ARG A 65 2.69 -2.53 -11.98
N GLU A 66 3.00 -3.69 -12.57
CA GLU A 66 2.72 -3.97 -13.98
C GLU A 66 1.22 -3.87 -14.29
N ALA A 67 0.36 -4.47 -13.46
CA ALA A 67 -1.09 -4.38 -13.63
C ALA A 67 -1.63 -2.95 -13.49
N ALA A 68 -1.03 -2.13 -12.63
CA ALA A 68 -1.41 -0.72 -12.48
C ALA A 68 -0.97 0.13 -13.69
N ALA A 69 0.18 -0.19 -14.29
CA ALA A 69 0.66 0.47 -15.49
C ALA A 69 -0.20 0.14 -16.73
N ASP A 70 -0.69 -1.10 -16.84
CA ASP A 70 -1.55 -1.57 -17.94
C ASP A 70 -2.93 -0.89 -17.98
N VAL A 71 -3.42 -0.38 -16.84
CA VAL A 71 -4.71 0.33 -16.76
C VAL A 71 -4.62 1.79 -17.25
N VAL A 72 -3.41 2.34 -17.37
CA VAL A 72 -3.17 3.74 -17.75
C VAL A 72 -2.67 3.87 -19.20
N ALA A 73 -2.31 2.76 -19.85
CA ALA A 73 -1.89 2.69 -21.25
C ALA A 73 -3.09 2.55 -22.21
#